data_AF-A0A9D6MMQ8-F1
#
_entry.id   AF-A0A9D6MMQ8-F1
#
_cell.length_a   1.000
_cell.length_b   1.000
_cell.length_c   1.000
_cell.angle_alpha   90.00
_cell.angle_beta   90.00
_cell.angle_gamma   90.00
#
_symmetry.space_group_name_H-M   'P 1'
#
loop_
_entity.id
_entity.type
_entity.pdbx_description
1 polymer ?
#
loop_
_entity_poly.entity_id
_entity_poly.type
_entity_poly.pdbx_seq_one_letter_code
_entity_poly.pdbx_strand_id
1 'polypeptide(L)'
;MSARPIRWLVVLLGAALLLGASAARADDRGDDKALFRRGAELWPQYCGGCHKARPGGERSAAEWDTIMLHMRTIANLPADNASAIHAFLRSH
;
A
#
# COMPACT_ATOMS: atom_id res chain seq x y z
N MET A 1 -35.35 -22.90 39.60
CA MET A 1 -35.22 -21.55 39.02
C MET A 1 -33.76 -21.28 38.68
N SER A 2 -33.56 -20.85 37.43
CA SER A 2 -32.44 -20.10 36.85
C SER A 2 -31.00 -20.56 37.14
N ALA A 3 -30.43 -21.27 36.18
CA ALA A 3 -28.98 -21.41 36.05
C ALA A 3 -28.50 -20.73 34.76
N ARG A 4 -27.44 -19.92 34.88
CA ARG A 4 -26.41 -19.55 33.88
C ARG A 4 -26.59 -18.21 33.12
N PRO A 5 -26.30 -17.05 33.75
CA PRO A 5 -26.02 -15.79 33.04
C PRO A 5 -24.63 -15.75 32.37
N ILE A 6 -23.73 -16.68 32.70
CA ILE A 6 -22.31 -16.67 32.27
C ILE A 6 -22.13 -16.97 30.78
N ARG A 7 -23.00 -17.78 30.18
CA ARG A 7 -22.92 -18.15 28.75
C ARG A 7 -23.18 -16.96 27.82
N TRP A 8 -24.01 -16.01 28.24
CA TRP A 8 -24.34 -14.83 27.46
C TRP A 8 -23.21 -13.79 27.45
N LEU A 9 -22.46 -13.68 28.55
CA LEU A 9 -21.30 -12.79 28.65
C LEU A 9 -20.15 -13.20 27.73
N VAL A 10 -19.90 -14.51 27.56
CA VAL A 10 -18.86 -15.02 26.67
C VAL A 10 -19.19 -14.78 25.20
N VAL A 11 -20.47 -14.89 24.82
CA VAL A 11 -20.93 -14.63 23.44
C VAL A 11 -20.85 -13.14 23.10
N LEU A 12 -21.21 -12.25 24.04
CA LEU A 12 -21.16 -10.80 23.82
C LEU A 12 -19.72 -10.27 23.74
N LEU A 13 -18.78 -10.80 24.52
CA LEU A 13 -17.36 -10.44 24.39
C LEU A 13 -16.76 -10.92 23.06
N GLY A 14 -17.11 -12.13 22.60
CA GLY A 14 -16.61 -12.69 21.34
C GLY A 14 -17.03 -11.89 20.10
N ALA A 15 -18.25 -11.35 20.09
CA ALA A 15 -18.75 -10.54 18.98
C ALA A 15 -18.06 -9.16 18.88
N ALA A 16 -17.72 -8.53 20.01
CA ALA A 16 -17.04 -7.24 20.03
C ALA A 16 -15.61 -7.30 19.42
N LEU A 17 -14.89 -8.41 19.62
CA LEU A 17 -13.55 -8.64 19.06
C LEU A 17 -13.55 -8.81 17.53
N LEU A 18 -14.62 -9.36 16.96
CA LEU A 18 -14.71 -9.55 15.51
C LEU A 18 -15.09 -8.27 14.74
N LEU A 19 -15.79 -7.32 15.36
CA LEU A 19 -16.14 -6.05 14.74
C LEU A 19 -14.96 -5.06 14.69
N GLY A 20 -14.06 -5.08 15.68
CA GLY A 20 -12.93 -4.15 15.75
C GLY A 20 -11.87 -4.32 14.65
N ALA A 21 -11.69 -5.54 14.11
CA ALA A 21 -10.66 -5.84 13.11
C ALA A 21 -10.95 -5.29 11.70
N SER A 22 -12.21 -4.96 11.41
CA SER A 22 -12.64 -4.52 10.07
C SER A 22 -12.38 -3.04 9.79
N ALA A 23 -12.36 -2.19 10.81
CA ALA A 23 -12.17 -0.74 10.65
C ALA A 23 -10.70 -0.38 10.30
N ALA A 24 -9.72 -1.04 10.93
CA ALA A 24 -8.30 -0.77 10.69
C ALA A 24 -7.87 -1.02 9.23
N ARG A 25 -8.44 -2.04 8.57
CA ARG A 25 -8.15 -2.36 7.15
C ARG A 25 -8.76 -1.38 6.14
N ALA A 26 -9.66 -0.50 6.56
CA ALA A 26 -10.28 0.46 5.64
C ALA A 26 -9.37 1.68 5.40
N ASP A 27 -8.65 2.11 6.44
CA ASP A 27 -7.76 3.28 6.42
C ASP A 27 -6.51 3.01 5.57
N ASP A 28 -5.83 1.89 5.83
CA ASP A 28 -4.63 1.46 5.07
C ASP A 28 -4.89 1.37 3.55
N ARG A 29 -6.06 0.89 3.13
CA ARG A 29 -6.42 0.80 1.70
C ARG A 29 -6.66 2.16 1.06
N GLY A 30 -7.11 3.14 1.84
CA GLY A 30 -7.27 4.53 1.40
C GLY A 30 -5.91 5.15 1.10
N ASP A 31 -4.96 4.94 2.00
CA ASP A 31 -3.58 5.41 1.87
C ASP A 31 -2.85 4.76 0.69
N ASP A 32 -2.99 3.44 0.49
CA ASP A 32 -2.41 2.73 -0.66
C ASP A 32 -2.93 3.29 -2.00
N LYS A 33 -4.24 3.56 -2.09
CA LYS A 33 -4.84 4.14 -3.29
C LYS A 33 -4.35 5.56 -3.57
N ALA A 34 -4.14 6.35 -2.52
CA ALA A 34 -3.59 7.69 -2.63
C ALA A 34 -2.14 7.65 -3.14
N LEU A 35 -1.32 6.75 -2.59
CA LEU A 35 0.05 6.52 -3.04
C LEU A 35 0.12 6.06 -4.50
N PHE A 36 -0.71 5.09 -4.90
CA PHE A 36 -0.79 4.64 -6.29
C PHE A 36 -1.07 5.79 -7.26
N ARG A 37 -2.08 6.62 -6.95
CA ARG A 37 -2.44 7.77 -7.80
C ARG A 37 -1.31 8.78 -7.92
N ARG A 38 -0.70 9.14 -6.78
CA ARG A 38 0.44 10.06 -6.76
C ARG A 38 1.63 9.49 -7.53
N GLY A 39 1.89 8.18 -7.40
CA GLY A 39 2.93 7.49 -8.15
C GLY A 39 2.73 7.55 -9.65
N ALA A 40 1.50 7.31 -10.12
CA ALA A 40 1.15 7.40 -11.54
C ALA A 40 1.38 8.79 -12.13
N GLU A 41 1.11 9.85 -11.35
CA GLU A 41 1.32 11.24 -11.76
C GLU A 41 2.82 11.63 -11.82
N LEU A 42 3.61 11.14 -10.87
CA LEU A 42 5.03 11.45 -10.76
C LEU A 42 5.90 10.59 -11.70
N TRP A 43 5.46 9.37 -12.02
CA TRP A 43 6.20 8.42 -12.85
C TRP A 43 6.71 9.00 -14.18
N PRO A 44 5.90 9.67 -15.03
CA PRO A 44 6.41 10.21 -16.29
C PRO A 44 7.36 11.39 -16.08
N GLN A 45 7.28 12.10 -14.95
CA GLN A 45 8.09 13.28 -14.65
C GLN A 45 9.51 12.88 -14.23
N TYR A 46 9.64 11.89 -13.34
CA TYR A 46 10.92 11.44 -12.82
C TYR A 46 11.55 10.34 -13.68
N CYS A 47 10.78 9.32 -14.09
CA CYS A 47 11.32 8.18 -14.83
C CYS A 47 11.50 8.46 -16.34
N GLY A 48 10.91 9.55 -16.85
CA GLY A 48 11.03 10.01 -18.23
C GLY A 48 12.20 10.96 -18.49
N GLY A 49 12.92 11.38 -17.44
CA GLY A 49 13.93 12.44 -17.55
C GLY A 49 15.20 12.07 -18.33
N CYS A 50 15.63 10.81 -18.24
CA CYS A 50 16.87 10.35 -18.89
C CYS A 50 16.63 9.42 -20.08
N HIS A 51 15.54 8.64 -20.04
CA HIS A 51 15.12 7.74 -21.10
C HIS A 51 13.60 7.64 -21.08
N LYS A 52 13.01 6.96 -22.06
CA LYS A 52 11.56 6.69 -22.03
C LYS A 52 11.22 5.91 -20.76
N ALA A 53 10.26 6.41 -20.01
CA ALA A 53 9.79 5.75 -18.80
C ALA A 53 9.27 4.34 -19.14
N ARG A 54 9.73 3.34 -18.39
CA ARG A 54 9.41 1.92 -18.64
C ARG A 54 8.05 1.59 -18.02
N PRO A 55 7.10 1.00 -18.78
CA PRO A 55 5.76 0.71 -18.27
C PRO A 55 5.81 -0.21 -17.04
N GLY A 56 4.90 0.01 -16.08
CA GLY A 56 4.89 -0.71 -14.80
C GLY A 56 4.86 -2.23 -14.96
N GLY A 57 4.05 -2.76 -15.89
CA GLY A 57 3.94 -4.21 -16.14
C GLY A 57 5.12 -4.86 -16.88
N GLU A 58 6.19 -4.12 -17.19
CA GLU A 58 7.36 -4.69 -17.87
C GLU A 58 8.27 -5.50 -16.94
N ARG A 59 8.23 -5.21 -15.63
CA ARG A 59 9.07 -5.86 -14.62
C ARG A 59 8.18 -6.36 -13.49
N SER A 60 8.61 -7.45 -12.86
CA SER A 60 7.98 -7.95 -11.65
C SER A 60 8.16 -6.96 -10.49
N ALA A 61 7.28 -7.04 -9.49
CA ALA A 61 7.38 -6.21 -8.29
C ALA A 61 8.77 -6.32 -7.59
N ALA A 62 9.37 -7.51 -7.56
CA ALA A 62 10.70 -7.74 -6.98
C ALA A 62 11.83 -7.12 -7.81
N GLU A 63 11.70 -7.11 -9.13
CA GLU A 63 12.64 -6.37 -9.99
C GLU A 63 12.51 -4.87 -9.76
N TRP A 64 11.29 -4.35 -9.59
CA TRP A 64 11.06 -2.94 -9.27
C TRP A 64 11.63 -2.52 -7.92
N ASP A 65 11.61 -3.39 -6.90
CA ASP A 65 12.28 -3.15 -5.62
C ASP A 65 13.77 -2.84 -5.86
N THR A 66 14.44 -3.64 -6.69
CA THR A 66 15.87 -3.46 -7.01
C THR A 66 16.10 -2.23 -7.89
N ILE A 67 15.27 -2.02 -8.92
CA ILE A 67 15.41 -0.90 -9.85
C ILE A 67 15.25 0.43 -9.10
N MET A 68 14.26 0.53 -8.21
CA MET A 68 13.99 1.77 -7.48
C MET A 68 15.11 2.14 -6.49
N LEU A 69 15.87 1.17 -5.96
CA LEU A 69 17.09 1.47 -5.19
C LEU A 69 18.10 2.27 -6.02
N HIS A 70 18.30 1.87 -7.28
CA HIS A 70 19.20 2.56 -8.19
C HIS A 70 18.61 3.88 -8.70
N MET A 71 17.35 3.86 -9.16
CA MET A 71 16.71 5.03 -9.78
C MET A 71 16.50 6.18 -8.80
N ARG A 72 16.25 5.90 -7.52
CA ARG A 72 16.16 6.95 -6.50
C ARG A 72 17.41 7.82 -6.47
N THR A 73 18.58 7.20 -6.60
CA THR A 73 19.86 7.89 -6.56
C THR A 73 20.14 8.62 -7.88
N ILE A 74 19.95 7.94 -9.01
CA ILE A 74 20.28 8.51 -10.34
C ILE A 74 19.39 9.70 -10.69
N ALA A 75 18.09 9.64 -10.39
CA ALA A 75 17.16 10.72 -10.68
C ALA A 75 16.94 11.66 -9.47
N ASN A 76 17.73 11.52 -8.40
CA ASN A 76 17.67 12.33 -7.18
C ASN A 76 16.23 12.45 -6.61
N LEU A 77 15.52 11.33 -6.51
CA LEU A 77 14.12 11.32 -6.06
C LEU A 77 14.03 11.59 -4.55
N PRO A 78 13.23 12.57 -4.12
CA PRO A 78 12.81 12.68 -2.72
C PRO A 78 12.16 11.38 -2.24
N ALA A 79 12.38 11.04 -0.97
CA ALA A 79 11.93 9.76 -0.40
C ALA A 79 10.44 9.49 -0.62
N ASP A 80 9.58 10.48 -0.33
CA ASP A 80 8.13 10.35 -0.47
C ASP A 80 7.68 10.11 -1.92
N ASN A 81 8.35 10.77 -2.87
CA ASN A 81 8.08 10.60 -4.30
C ASN A 81 8.55 9.23 -4.78
N ALA A 82 9.70 8.75 -4.30
CA ALA A 82 10.19 7.41 -4.59
C ALA A 82 9.22 6.34 -4.07
N SER A 83 8.69 6.49 -2.85
CA SER A 83 7.71 5.56 -2.28
C SER A 83 6.41 5.51 -3.10
N ALA A 84 5.88 6.67 -3.51
CA ALA A 84 4.67 6.73 -4.33
C ALA A 84 4.89 6.09 -5.72
N ILE A 85 5.98 6.42 -6.40
CA ILE A 85 6.33 5.83 -7.71
C ILE A 85 6.54 4.32 -7.56
N HIS A 86 7.19 3.87 -6.49
CA HIS A 86 7.42 2.46 -6.24
C HIS A 86 6.12 1.68 -6.01
N ALA A 87 5.18 2.25 -5.23
CA ALA A 87 3.85 1.66 -5.05
C ALA A 87 3.10 1.52 -6.38
N PHE A 88 3.19 2.52 -7.27
CA PHE A 88 2.60 2.47 -8.61
C PHE A 88 3.26 1.39 -9.51
N LEU A 89 4.58 1.29 -9.51
CA LEU A 89 5.30 0.31 -10.34
C LEU A 89 5.05 -1.13 -9.90
N ARG A 90 4.90 -1.36 -8.59
CA ARG A 90 4.66 -2.69 -8.01
C ARG A 90 3.21 -3.20 -8.13
N SER A 91 2.26 -2.35 -8.52
CA SER A 91 0.85 -2.73 -8.59
C SER A 91 0.43 -3.33 -9.94
N HIS A 92 1.39 -3.56 -10.84
CA HIS A 92 1.20 -4.17 -12.15
C HIS A 92 1.67 -5.61 -12.12
#